data_AF-A0A2K2BPV8-F1
#
_entry.id   AF-A0A2K2BPV8-F1
#
_cell.length_a   1.000
_cell.length_b   1.000
_cell.length_c   1.000
_cell.angle_alpha   90.00
_cell.angle_beta   90.00
_cell.angle_gamma   90.00
#
_symmetry.space_group_name_H-M   'P 1'
#
loop_
_entity.id
_entity.type
_entity.pdbx_description
1 polymer ?
#
loop_
_entity_poly.entity_id
_entity_poly.type
_entity_poly.pdbx_seq_one_letter_code
_entity_poly.pdbx_strand_id
1 'polypeptide(L)'
;MSDQENGLQEDPQWLELKLPRLLYTDTVQGLHATIQSEWDSLRRSACQTAAGRALWKHVIHDPFADLLAGETYLKSFHEKIKNDRLKNARETSGVILAVRTLWFDSKIEAALSSFNGEGQVVLLGAGMDARAYRLSCLKESDVFEVDFPEVLEVKTTLLKAATETIDEHLHPRITAKSLNRVAADIRNNDWLEKLQISGFVPEKNTVWVLEVLLADFMNKPSTTLSNSIFHFYSDWPDHLLPSLGFSHVKLSQLGDPDAHFGLMNDPLNLFNKLRSLPRSVQTHPDDGTPCCRLYLVEASGLPSQSNQ
;
A
#
# COMPACT_ATOMS: atom_id res chain seq x y z
N MET A 1 8.51 -44.41 25.41
CA MET A 1 7.36 -44.50 24.48
C MET A 1 6.29 -43.53 24.92
N SER A 2 6.25 -42.35 24.32
CA SER A 2 5.06 -41.73 23.71
C SER A 2 5.45 -40.29 23.37
N ASP A 3 5.97 -40.14 22.16
CA ASP A 3 6.03 -38.86 21.47
C ASP A 3 4.58 -38.43 21.21
N GLN A 4 4.12 -37.37 21.87
CA GLN A 4 2.90 -36.68 21.46
C GLN A 4 3.26 -35.74 20.31
N GLU A 5 3.18 -36.25 19.09
CA GLU A 5 2.98 -35.43 17.90
C GLU A 5 1.67 -34.67 18.05
N ASN A 6 1.76 -33.40 18.48
CA ASN A 6 0.70 -32.43 18.24
C ASN A 6 0.68 -32.10 16.75
N GLY A 7 0.08 -33.00 15.97
CA GLY A 7 -0.35 -32.70 14.61
C GLY A 7 -1.41 -31.61 14.69
N LEU A 8 -1.03 -30.38 14.36
CA LEU A 8 -1.99 -29.34 13.99
C LEU A 8 -2.85 -29.92 12.87
N GLN A 9 -4.11 -30.17 13.19
CA GLN A 9 -5.11 -30.64 12.24
C GLN A 9 -5.29 -29.51 11.21
N GLU A 10 -4.59 -29.60 10.07
CA GLU A 10 -4.72 -28.63 8.98
C GLU A 10 -6.16 -28.65 8.50
N ASP A 11 -6.90 -27.57 8.79
CA ASP A 11 -8.25 -27.38 8.28
C ASP A 11 -8.19 -27.26 6.74
N PRO A 12 -8.67 -28.24 5.95
CA PRO A 12 -8.57 -28.20 4.49
C PRO A 12 -9.40 -27.08 3.85
N GLN A 13 -10.21 -26.35 4.64
CA GLN A 13 -11.08 -25.27 4.19
C GLN A 13 -10.32 -24.03 3.69
N TRP A 14 -9.02 -23.86 4.03
CA TRP A 14 -8.21 -22.76 3.49
C TRP A 14 -7.80 -22.95 2.02
N LEU A 15 -7.89 -24.16 1.47
CA LEU A 15 -7.45 -24.48 0.09
C LEU A 15 -8.40 -23.93 -0.98
N GLU A 16 -9.64 -23.59 -0.62
CA GLU A 16 -10.67 -23.19 -1.57
C GLU A 16 -10.83 -21.66 -1.62
N LEU A 17 -10.36 -21.06 -2.71
CA LEU A 17 -10.54 -19.62 -2.96
C LEU A 17 -12.00 -19.34 -3.34
N LYS A 18 -12.73 -18.70 -2.44
CA LYS A 18 -14.09 -18.20 -2.70
C LYS A 18 -14.03 -16.76 -3.21
N LEU A 19 -14.42 -16.56 -4.47
CA LEU A 19 -14.45 -15.25 -5.12
C LEU A 19 -15.83 -14.58 -4.99
N PRO A 20 -15.90 -13.26 -4.75
CA PRO A 20 -17.17 -12.54 -4.71
C PRO A 20 -17.91 -12.60 -6.04
N ARG A 21 -19.24 -12.76 -6.00
CA ARG A 21 -20.07 -12.80 -7.22
C ARG A 21 -19.95 -11.53 -8.06
N LEU A 22 -19.70 -10.39 -7.42
CA LEU A 22 -19.54 -9.09 -8.08
C LEU A 22 -18.40 -9.09 -9.13
N LEU A 23 -17.38 -9.92 -8.96
CA LEU A 23 -16.29 -10.07 -9.94
C LEU A 23 -16.74 -10.62 -11.30
N TYR A 24 -17.91 -11.26 -11.36
CA TYR A 24 -18.47 -11.85 -12.57
C TYR A 24 -19.51 -10.95 -13.27
N THR A 25 -19.63 -9.69 -12.86
CA THR A 25 -20.45 -8.72 -13.58
C THR A 25 -19.69 -8.19 -14.79
N ASP A 26 -20.39 -7.93 -15.91
CA ASP A 26 -19.79 -7.44 -17.16
C ASP A 26 -18.96 -6.16 -16.93
N THR A 27 -19.45 -5.25 -16.09
CA THR A 27 -18.76 -4.01 -15.71
C THR A 27 -17.41 -4.30 -15.05
N VAL A 28 -17.37 -5.17 -14.04
CA VAL A 28 -16.15 -5.47 -13.28
C VAL A 28 -15.17 -6.28 -14.12
N GLN A 29 -15.67 -7.24 -14.91
CA GLN A 29 -14.83 -8.02 -15.83
C GLN A 29 -14.20 -7.14 -16.91
N GLY A 30 -14.97 -6.22 -17.49
CA GLY A 30 -14.48 -5.26 -18.48
C GLY A 30 -13.35 -4.39 -17.92
N LEU A 31 -13.53 -3.81 -16.73
CA LEU A 31 -12.51 -2.98 -16.08
C LEU A 31 -11.22 -3.76 -15.79
N HIS A 32 -11.33 -4.97 -15.24
CA HIS A 32 -10.15 -5.80 -14.98
C HIS A 32 -9.47 -6.28 -16.27
N ALA A 33 -10.21 -6.48 -17.36
CA ALA A 33 -9.63 -6.76 -18.68
C ALA A 33 -8.86 -5.54 -19.24
N THR A 34 -9.38 -4.32 -19.07
CA THR A 34 -8.67 -3.08 -19.39
C THR A 34 -7.39 -2.94 -18.57
N ILE A 35 -7.44 -3.19 -17.25
CA ILE A 35 -6.25 -3.20 -16.39
C ILE A 35 -5.19 -4.17 -16.93
N GLN A 36 -5.56 -5.39 -17.33
CA GLN A 36 -4.58 -6.36 -17.84
C GLN A 36 -3.91 -5.90 -19.13
N SER A 37 -4.70 -5.35 -20.05
CA SER A 37 -4.27 -5.04 -21.42
C SER A 37 -3.56 -3.69 -21.56
N GLU A 38 -3.97 -2.68 -20.80
CA GLU A 38 -3.53 -1.29 -21.01
C GLU A 38 -2.55 -0.80 -19.95
N TRP A 39 -2.61 -1.30 -18.71
CA TRP A 39 -1.74 -0.80 -17.65
C TRP A 39 -0.33 -1.40 -17.74
N ASP A 40 0.69 -0.63 -17.34
CA ASP A 40 2.05 -1.13 -17.20
C ASP A 40 2.20 -1.98 -15.92
N SER A 41 3.41 -2.52 -15.67
CA SER A 41 3.67 -3.32 -14.48
C SER A 41 3.46 -2.52 -13.19
N LEU A 42 3.85 -1.24 -13.18
CA LEU A 42 3.75 -0.37 -12.03
C LEU A 42 2.29 -0.20 -11.59
N ARG A 43 1.39 0.17 -12.50
CA ARG A 43 -0.04 0.38 -12.18
C ARG A 43 -0.74 -0.93 -11.83
N ARG A 44 -0.37 -2.02 -12.51
CA ARG A 44 -0.89 -3.36 -12.20
C ARG A 44 -0.50 -3.86 -10.81
N SER A 45 0.61 -3.40 -10.24
CA SER A 45 0.98 -3.78 -8.88
C SER A 45 -0.06 -3.32 -7.85
N ALA A 46 -0.83 -2.27 -8.12
CA ALA A 46 -1.94 -1.85 -7.26
C ALA A 46 -2.96 -2.98 -7.01
N CYS A 47 -3.34 -3.72 -8.05
CA CYS A 47 -4.25 -4.87 -7.93
C CYS A 47 -3.62 -6.06 -7.21
N GLN A 48 -2.30 -6.29 -7.40
CA GLN A 48 -1.56 -7.30 -6.65
C GLN A 48 -1.54 -6.99 -5.14
N THR A 49 -1.37 -5.71 -4.77
CA THR A 49 -1.40 -5.32 -3.36
C THR A 49 -2.77 -5.49 -2.75
N ALA A 50 -3.84 -5.16 -3.49
CA ALA A 50 -5.21 -5.43 -3.08
C ALA A 50 -5.47 -6.94 -2.90
N ALA A 51 -4.95 -7.80 -3.79
CA ALA A 51 -5.08 -9.26 -3.66
C ALA A 51 -4.42 -9.76 -2.37
N GLY A 52 -3.23 -9.23 -2.04
CA GLY A 52 -2.58 -9.51 -0.77
C GLY A 52 -3.46 -9.13 0.43
N ARG A 53 -4.11 -7.96 0.39
CA ARG A 53 -5.01 -7.55 1.48
C ARG A 53 -6.25 -8.44 1.59
N ALA A 54 -6.86 -8.78 0.46
CA ALA A 54 -8.03 -9.64 0.38
C ALA A 54 -7.77 -11.05 0.94
N LEU A 55 -6.62 -11.65 0.58
CA LEU A 55 -6.28 -13.01 1.02
C LEU A 55 -5.77 -13.07 2.46
N TRP A 56 -5.35 -11.94 3.02
CA TRP A 56 -5.01 -11.78 4.44
C TRP A 56 -6.16 -11.19 5.27
N LYS A 57 -7.42 -11.38 4.85
CA LYS A 57 -8.62 -10.82 5.50
C LYS A 57 -8.88 -11.24 6.96
N HIS A 58 -8.18 -12.27 7.43
CA HIS A 58 -8.23 -12.72 8.84
C HIS A 58 -7.46 -11.78 9.78
N VAL A 59 -6.57 -10.94 9.21
CA VAL A 59 -5.83 -9.89 9.94
C VAL A 59 -6.14 -8.50 9.41
N ILE A 60 -6.39 -8.32 8.11
CA ILE A 60 -6.76 -7.04 7.52
C ILE A 60 -8.26 -6.98 7.28
N HIS A 61 -8.91 -5.95 7.80
CA HIS A 61 -10.30 -5.65 7.45
C HIS A 61 -10.33 -4.61 6.33
N ASP A 62 -10.27 -5.08 5.08
CA ASP A 62 -10.50 -4.28 3.87
C ASP A 62 -11.62 -4.92 3.04
N PRO A 63 -12.87 -4.44 3.18
CA PRO A 63 -14.03 -5.07 2.54
C PRO A 63 -14.06 -4.88 1.01
N PHE A 64 -13.22 -3.98 0.46
CA PHE A 64 -13.17 -3.71 -0.97
C PHE A 64 -11.98 -4.39 -1.66
N ALA A 65 -11.07 -4.99 -0.90
CA ALA A 65 -9.83 -5.56 -1.42
C ALA A 65 -10.08 -6.63 -2.50
N ASP A 66 -11.05 -7.54 -2.31
CA ASP A 66 -11.34 -8.59 -3.31
C ASP A 66 -11.77 -7.97 -4.66
N LEU A 67 -12.66 -6.98 -4.62
CA LEU A 67 -13.18 -6.31 -5.81
C LEU A 67 -12.07 -5.54 -6.54
N LEU A 68 -11.28 -4.79 -5.78
CA LEU A 68 -10.19 -3.97 -6.31
C LEU A 68 -9.02 -4.83 -6.82
N ALA A 69 -8.83 -6.02 -6.26
CA ALA A 69 -7.85 -6.99 -6.73
C ALA A 69 -8.24 -7.63 -8.05
N GLY A 70 -9.50 -8.02 -8.21
CA GLY A 70 -9.96 -8.76 -9.38
C GLY A 70 -9.53 -10.22 -9.40
N GLU A 71 -10.24 -11.00 -10.22
CA GLU A 71 -10.10 -12.47 -10.26
C GLU A 71 -8.67 -12.93 -10.59
N THR A 72 -8.03 -12.31 -11.58
CA THR A 72 -6.68 -12.69 -12.04
C THR A 72 -5.66 -12.61 -10.91
N TYR A 73 -5.64 -11.50 -10.17
CA TYR A 73 -4.67 -11.31 -9.10
C TYR A 73 -5.01 -12.11 -7.85
N LEU A 74 -6.30 -12.25 -7.51
CA LEU A 74 -6.72 -13.12 -6.40
C LEU A 74 -6.29 -14.57 -6.63
N LYS A 75 -6.55 -15.13 -7.82
CA LYS A 75 -6.14 -16.50 -8.16
C LYS A 75 -4.62 -16.66 -8.14
N SER A 76 -3.90 -15.75 -8.80
CA SER A 76 -2.44 -15.80 -8.87
C SER A 76 -1.80 -15.73 -7.48
N PHE A 77 -2.27 -14.82 -6.63
CA PHE A 77 -1.73 -14.63 -5.29
C PHE A 77 -2.11 -15.78 -4.35
N HIS A 78 -3.33 -16.32 -4.47
CA HIS A 78 -3.76 -17.51 -3.74
C HIS A 78 -2.89 -18.73 -4.06
N GLU A 79 -2.63 -19.00 -5.34
CA GLU A 79 -1.74 -20.09 -5.74
C GLU A 79 -0.31 -19.86 -5.22
N LYS A 80 0.15 -18.61 -5.14
CA LYS A 80 1.44 -18.28 -4.52
C LYS A 80 1.47 -18.65 -3.03
N ILE A 81 0.47 -18.22 -2.25
CA ILE A 81 0.31 -18.57 -0.83
C ILE A 81 0.27 -20.08 -0.63
N LYS A 82 -0.53 -20.77 -1.46
CA LYS A 82 -0.67 -22.23 -1.41
C LYS A 82 0.66 -22.93 -1.68
N ASN A 83 1.40 -22.50 -2.70
CA ASN A 83 2.72 -23.04 -3.01
C ASN A 83 3.74 -22.79 -1.90
N ASP A 84 3.72 -21.60 -1.28
CA ASP A 84 4.61 -21.27 -0.16
C ASP A 84 4.35 -22.21 1.02
N ARG A 85 3.08 -22.46 1.36
CA ARG A 85 2.68 -23.38 2.43
C ARG A 85 3.06 -24.83 2.12
N LEU A 86 2.72 -25.34 0.93
CA LEU A 86 3.05 -26.71 0.51
C LEU A 86 4.56 -26.99 0.53
N LYS A 87 5.38 -25.97 0.28
CA LYS A 87 6.84 -26.07 0.27
C LYS A 87 7.48 -25.77 1.61
N ASN A 88 6.68 -25.51 2.67
CA ASN A 88 7.18 -25.01 3.96
C ASN A 88 8.16 -23.84 3.78
N ALA A 89 7.79 -22.90 2.91
CA ALA A 89 8.59 -21.71 2.65
C ALA A 89 8.79 -20.94 3.97
N ARG A 90 9.97 -20.31 4.10
CA ARG A 90 10.31 -19.52 5.29
C ARG A 90 9.34 -18.34 5.51
N GLU A 91 8.73 -17.85 4.45
CA GLU A 91 7.74 -16.78 4.47
C GLU A 91 6.57 -17.14 3.57
N THR A 92 5.34 -16.85 4.02
CA THR A 92 4.14 -16.96 3.20
C THR A 92 3.89 -15.65 2.47
N SER A 93 3.62 -15.71 1.16
CA SER A 93 3.31 -14.52 0.38
C SER A 93 2.19 -13.68 0.98
N GLY A 94 2.41 -12.36 1.02
CA GLY A 94 1.43 -11.40 1.51
C GLY A 94 1.51 -11.08 3.00
N VAL A 95 2.31 -11.80 3.80
CA VAL A 95 2.62 -11.39 5.19
C VAL A 95 3.06 -9.93 5.21
N ILE A 96 4.04 -9.56 4.37
CA ILE A 96 4.52 -8.19 4.25
C ILE A 96 3.41 -7.18 3.90
N LEU A 97 2.45 -7.56 3.05
CA LEU A 97 1.33 -6.69 2.67
C LEU A 97 0.35 -6.50 3.82
N ALA A 98 0.14 -7.55 4.62
CA ALA A 98 -0.68 -7.50 5.82
C ALA A 98 -0.09 -6.59 6.88
N VAL A 99 1.16 -6.81 7.24
CA VAL A 99 1.89 -6.01 8.23
C VAL A 99 1.95 -4.54 7.79
N ARG A 100 2.28 -4.31 6.52
CA ARG A 100 2.29 -2.97 5.92
C ARG A 100 0.94 -2.27 6.14
N THR A 101 -0.14 -2.90 5.71
CA THR A 101 -1.48 -2.29 5.78
C THR A 101 -1.82 -1.90 7.22
N LEU A 102 -1.66 -2.83 8.16
CA LEU A 102 -1.98 -2.62 9.57
C LEU A 102 -1.16 -1.51 10.22
N TRP A 103 0.11 -1.39 9.84
CA TRP A 103 0.94 -0.34 10.40
C TRP A 103 0.60 1.04 9.87
N PHE A 104 0.40 1.19 8.55
CA PHE A 104 -0.04 2.47 8.01
C PHE A 104 -1.39 2.89 8.60
N ASP A 105 -2.32 1.95 8.78
CA ASP A 105 -3.59 2.21 9.47
C ASP A 105 -3.36 2.74 10.89
N SER A 106 -2.53 2.06 11.68
CA SER A 106 -2.19 2.45 13.05
C SER A 106 -1.47 3.80 13.12
N LYS A 107 -0.61 4.12 12.14
CA LYS A 107 0.14 5.38 12.11
C LYS A 107 -0.70 6.56 11.68
N ILE A 108 -1.60 6.37 10.72
CA ILE A 108 -2.62 7.35 10.37
C ILE A 108 -3.47 7.64 11.61
N GLU A 109 -3.96 6.61 12.30
CA GLU A 109 -4.77 6.77 13.51
C GLU A 109 -4.00 7.51 14.63
N ALA A 110 -2.75 7.13 14.89
CA ALA A 110 -1.92 7.78 15.91
C ALA A 110 -1.64 9.26 15.58
N ALA A 111 -1.29 9.55 14.31
CA ALA A 111 -1.01 10.92 13.88
C ALA A 111 -2.27 11.80 13.96
N LEU A 112 -3.41 11.31 13.48
CA LEU A 112 -4.68 12.03 13.56
C LEU A 112 -5.13 12.25 15.01
N SER A 113 -4.91 11.27 15.90
CA SER A 113 -5.15 11.44 17.33
C SER A 113 -4.32 12.56 17.94
N SER A 114 -3.06 12.73 17.49
CA SER A 114 -2.20 13.84 17.94
C SER A 114 -2.63 15.21 17.40
N PHE A 115 -3.42 15.24 16.32
CA PHE A 115 -3.99 16.46 15.73
C PHE A 115 -5.38 16.83 16.30
N ASN A 116 -5.82 16.16 17.37
CA ASN A 116 -7.20 16.24 17.89
C ASN A 116 -8.28 15.82 16.86
N GLY A 117 -7.92 15.02 15.86
CA GLY A 117 -8.82 14.50 14.82
C GLY A 117 -9.02 15.40 13.59
N GLU A 118 -8.56 16.65 13.61
CA GLU A 118 -8.84 17.64 12.55
C GLU A 118 -7.73 17.75 11.49
N GLY A 119 -7.16 16.60 11.08
CA GLY A 119 -6.08 16.54 10.09
C GLY A 119 -6.53 16.33 8.64
N GLN A 120 -5.62 16.55 7.70
CA GLN A 120 -5.74 16.08 6.31
C GLN A 120 -4.91 14.81 6.13
N VAL A 121 -5.30 13.94 5.19
CA VAL A 121 -4.51 12.76 4.82
C VAL A 121 -4.32 12.75 3.31
N VAL A 122 -3.06 12.66 2.86
CA VAL A 122 -2.72 12.60 1.43
C VAL A 122 -2.11 11.24 1.12
N LEU A 123 -2.80 10.46 0.29
CA LEU A 123 -2.35 9.17 -0.23
C LEU A 123 -1.71 9.38 -1.60
N LEU A 124 -0.38 9.38 -1.65
CA LEU A 124 0.41 9.51 -2.88
C LEU A 124 0.58 8.15 -3.55
N GLY A 125 0.22 8.04 -4.82
CA GLY A 125 0.14 6.74 -5.51
C GLY A 125 -0.93 5.86 -4.86
N ALA A 126 -2.12 6.43 -4.65
CA ALA A 126 -3.20 5.81 -3.88
C ALA A 126 -3.62 4.42 -4.41
N GLY A 127 -3.42 4.12 -5.69
CA GLY A 127 -3.68 2.83 -6.30
C GLY A 127 -5.06 2.29 -5.93
N MET A 128 -5.08 1.04 -5.48
CA MET A 128 -6.25 0.34 -4.96
C MET A 128 -6.43 0.49 -3.44
N ASP A 129 -5.90 1.54 -2.81
CA ASP A 129 -6.15 1.83 -1.40
C ASP A 129 -7.64 2.16 -1.17
N ALA A 130 -8.19 1.64 -0.07
CA ALA A 130 -9.57 1.80 0.35
C ALA A 130 -9.71 2.39 1.77
N ARG A 131 -8.64 2.95 2.36
CA ARG A 131 -8.65 3.53 3.72
C ARG A 131 -9.74 4.55 3.95
N ALA A 132 -9.98 5.44 2.99
CA ALA A 132 -11.04 6.43 3.04
C ALA A 132 -12.44 5.83 3.25
N TYR A 133 -12.62 4.55 2.91
CA TYR A 133 -13.86 3.82 3.05
C TYR A 133 -13.94 2.97 4.31
N ARG A 134 -12.81 2.64 4.97
CA ARG A 134 -12.77 1.64 6.06
C ARG A 134 -12.18 2.10 7.38
N LEU A 135 -11.40 3.19 7.42
CA LEU A 135 -10.77 3.65 8.66
C LEU A 135 -11.64 4.68 9.40
N SER A 136 -12.14 4.29 10.57
CA SER A 136 -12.98 5.15 11.42
C SER A 136 -12.27 6.41 11.93
N CYS A 137 -10.95 6.37 12.08
CA CYS A 137 -10.16 7.54 12.50
C CYS A 137 -10.21 8.69 11.48
N LEU A 138 -10.63 8.43 10.23
CA LEU A 138 -10.73 9.43 9.17
C LEU A 138 -12.04 10.23 9.19
N LYS A 139 -12.98 9.93 10.08
CA LYS A 139 -14.34 10.51 10.03
C LYS A 139 -14.40 12.04 10.06
N GLU A 140 -13.39 12.69 10.66
CA GLU A 140 -13.28 14.15 10.73
C GLU A 140 -12.18 14.70 9.81
N SER A 141 -11.53 13.85 9.03
CA SER A 141 -10.35 14.17 8.22
C SER A 141 -10.66 14.19 6.73
N ASP A 142 -10.13 15.22 6.05
CA ASP A 142 -10.21 15.33 4.59
C ASP A 142 -9.13 14.43 3.95
N VAL A 143 -9.53 13.51 3.09
CA VAL A 143 -8.61 12.57 2.42
C VAL A 143 -8.40 12.96 0.95
N PHE A 144 -7.16 12.94 0.50
CA PHE A 144 -6.76 13.20 -0.87
C PHE A 144 -6.08 11.97 -1.46
N GLU A 145 -6.61 11.45 -2.57
CA GLU A 145 -5.97 10.38 -3.34
C GLU A 145 -5.29 10.98 -4.56
N VAL A 146 -3.96 10.95 -4.60
CA VAL A 146 -3.17 11.45 -5.73
C VAL A 146 -2.66 10.26 -6.53
N ASP A 147 -3.10 10.14 -7.79
CA ASP A 147 -2.65 9.08 -8.70
C ASP A 147 -2.95 9.43 -10.16
N PHE A 148 -2.54 8.56 -11.07
CA PHE A 148 -2.88 8.61 -12.48
C PHE A 148 -4.40 8.68 -12.70
N PRO A 149 -4.88 9.54 -13.62
CA PRO A 149 -6.32 9.68 -13.92
C PRO A 149 -7.03 8.33 -14.13
N GLU A 150 -6.43 7.44 -14.92
CA GLU A 150 -6.96 6.12 -15.26
C GLU A 150 -7.07 5.19 -14.05
N VAL A 151 -6.14 5.28 -13.08
CA VAL A 151 -6.16 4.47 -11.86
C VAL A 151 -7.31 4.92 -10.96
N LEU A 152 -7.47 6.24 -10.81
CA LEU A 152 -8.55 6.84 -10.01
C LEU A 152 -9.93 6.55 -10.62
N GLU A 153 -10.06 6.64 -11.95
CA GLU A 153 -11.30 6.36 -12.67
C GLU A 153 -11.72 4.89 -12.54
N VAL A 154 -10.79 3.95 -12.76
CA VAL A 154 -11.06 2.52 -12.62
C VAL A 154 -11.43 2.17 -11.18
N LYS A 155 -10.69 2.65 -10.18
CA LYS A 155 -11.04 2.42 -8.77
C LYS A 155 -12.42 2.96 -8.43
N THR A 156 -12.74 4.18 -8.88
CA THR A 156 -14.05 4.80 -8.64
C THR A 156 -15.18 3.97 -9.24
N THR A 157 -14.99 3.49 -10.47
CA THR A 157 -16.00 2.70 -11.19
C THR A 157 -16.18 1.32 -10.56
N LEU A 158 -15.10 0.66 -10.14
CA LEU A 158 -15.16 -0.59 -9.40
C LEU A 158 -15.95 -0.42 -8.09
N LEU A 159 -15.62 0.59 -7.28
CA LEU A 159 -16.35 0.86 -6.04
C LEU A 159 -17.81 1.21 -6.30
N LYS A 160 -18.12 1.97 -7.36
CA LYS A 160 -19.51 2.25 -7.74
C LYS A 160 -20.27 0.96 -8.09
N ALA A 161 -19.67 0.02 -8.82
CA ALA A 161 -20.30 -1.27 -9.12
C ALA A 161 -20.66 -2.06 -7.84
N ALA A 162 -19.91 -1.89 -6.74
CA ALA A 162 -20.26 -2.51 -5.46
C ALA A 162 -21.54 -1.96 -4.82
N THR A 163 -21.88 -0.69 -5.09
CA THR A 163 -23.13 -0.09 -4.60
C THR A 163 -24.39 -0.70 -5.25
N GLU A 164 -24.23 -1.35 -6.40
CA GLU A 164 -25.33 -1.97 -7.15
C GLU A 164 -25.62 -3.41 -6.67
N THR A 165 -24.86 -3.90 -5.69
CA THR A 165 -25.06 -5.24 -5.11
C THR A 165 -26.22 -5.26 -4.11
N ILE A 166 -26.83 -6.44 -3.96
CA ILE A 166 -27.89 -6.68 -2.95
C ILE A 166 -27.31 -6.75 -1.53
N ASP A 167 -26.00 -7.00 -1.40
CA ASP A 167 -25.33 -7.08 -0.11
C ASP A 167 -24.96 -5.67 0.37
N GLU A 168 -25.82 -5.10 1.22
CA GLU A 168 -25.63 -3.76 1.78
C GLU A 168 -24.31 -3.60 2.56
N HIS A 169 -23.74 -4.70 3.08
CA HIS A 169 -22.44 -4.65 3.76
C HIS A 169 -21.27 -4.36 2.80
N LEU A 170 -21.47 -4.56 1.49
CA LEU A 170 -20.51 -4.24 0.46
C LEU A 170 -20.74 -2.87 -0.19
N HIS A 171 -21.73 -2.09 0.26
CA HIS A 171 -21.94 -0.73 -0.26
C HIS A 171 -20.84 0.20 0.25
N PRO A 172 -19.96 0.73 -0.62
CA PRO A 172 -18.95 1.68 -0.18
C PRO A 172 -19.60 2.97 0.30
N ARG A 173 -19.56 3.17 1.61
CA ARG A 173 -19.78 4.46 2.24
C ARG A 173 -18.41 5.04 2.57
N ILE A 174 -18.19 6.29 2.16
CA ILE A 174 -16.97 6.99 2.53
C ILE A 174 -17.04 7.18 4.05
N THR A 175 -16.07 6.61 4.75
CA THR A 175 -15.94 6.74 6.21
C THR A 175 -15.23 8.04 6.56
N ALA A 176 -14.32 8.50 5.69
CA ALA A 176 -13.67 9.80 5.81
C ALA A 176 -14.66 10.97 5.73
N LYS A 177 -14.28 12.14 6.28
CA LYS A 177 -15.09 13.36 6.15
C LYS A 177 -15.31 13.76 4.70
N SER A 178 -14.24 13.70 3.89
CA SER A 178 -14.28 13.93 2.45
C SER A 178 -13.23 13.06 1.75
N LEU A 179 -13.47 12.76 0.48
CA LEU A 179 -12.55 12.03 -0.38
C LEU A 179 -12.39 12.78 -1.70
N ASN A 180 -11.22 13.39 -1.89
CA ASN A 180 -10.89 14.21 -3.04
C ASN A 180 -9.87 13.48 -3.92
N ARG A 181 -10.23 13.21 -5.17
CA ARG A 181 -9.36 12.52 -6.12
C ARG A 181 -8.61 13.52 -6.97
N VAL A 182 -7.30 13.46 -6.91
CA VAL A 182 -6.38 14.40 -7.56
C VAL A 182 -5.66 13.66 -8.68
N ALA A 183 -6.15 13.86 -9.90
CA ALA A 183 -5.59 13.25 -11.10
C ALA A 183 -4.23 13.89 -11.45
N ALA A 184 -3.16 13.30 -10.93
CA ALA A 184 -1.81 13.83 -11.07
C ALA A 184 -0.75 12.74 -11.00
N ASP A 185 0.28 12.90 -11.81
CA ASP A 185 1.52 12.15 -11.68
C ASP A 185 2.46 12.93 -10.74
N ILE A 186 2.81 12.31 -9.61
CA ILE A 186 3.66 12.95 -8.58
C ILE A 186 5.08 13.25 -9.07
N ARG A 187 5.48 12.74 -10.25
CA ARG A 187 6.76 13.04 -10.91
C ARG A 187 6.76 14.37 -11.65
N ASN A 188 5.59 14.93 -11.93
CA ASN A 188 5.45 16.21 -12.63
C ASN A 188 5.51 17.37 -11.64
N ASN A 189 5.82 18.59 -12.09
CA ASN A 189 5.93 19.73 -11.17
C ASN A 189 4.56 20.34 -10.77
N ASP A 190 3.46 19.91 -11.36
CA ASP A 190 2.12 20.50 -11.21
C ASP A 190 1.19 19.75 -10.23
N TRP A 191 1.62 18.61 -9.66
CA TRP A 191 0.74 17.78 -8.82
C TRP A 191 0.31 18.50 -7.53
N LEU A 192 1.19 19.32 -6.95
CA LEU A 192 0.89 20.06 -5.72
C LEU A 192 -0.13 21.17 -5.96
N GLU A 193 -0.04 21.87 -7.09
CA GLU A 193 -1.04 22.86 -7.52
C GLU A 193 -2.40 22.19 -7.69
N LYS A 194 -2.45 21.05 -8.38
CA LYS A 194 -3.68 20.24 -8.53
C LYS A 194 -4.26 19.79 -7.19
N LEU A 195 -3.40 19.42 -6.24
CA LEU A 195 -3.80 19.05 -4.88
C LEU A 195 -4.43 20.25 -4.15
N GLN A 196 -3.82 21.43 -4.21
CA GLN A 196 -4.37 22.68 -3.64
C GLN A 196 -5.71 23.06 -4.27
N ILE A 197 -5.82 23.01 -5.61
CA ILE A 197 -7.08 23.25 -6.34
C ILE A 197 -8.19 22.30 -5.86
N SER A 198 -7.83 21.07 -5.48
CA SER A 198 -8.76 20.06 -4.98
C SER A 198 -9.19 20.28 -3.51
N GLY A 199 -8.76 21.37 -2.87
CA GLY A 199 -9.17 21.75 -1.52
C GLY A 199 -8.16 21.41 -0.42
N PHE A 200 -6.94 20.99 -0.78
CA PHE A 200 -5.85 20.83 0.20
C PHE A 200 -5.45 22.19 0.79
N VAL A 201 -5.22 22.24 2.11
CA VAL A 201 -4.88 23.48 2.84
C VAL A 201 -3.50 23.30 3.48
N PRO A 202 -2.44 23.88 2.90
CA PRO A 202 -1.06 23.66 3.35
C PRO A 202 -0.80 23.96 4.84
N GLU A 203 -1.58 24.85 5.44
CA GLU A 203 -1.46 25.26 6.83
C GLU A 203 -2.09 24.26 7.83
N LYS A 204 -2.85 23.26 7.36
CA LYS A 204 -3.43 22.22 8.21
C LYS A 204 -2.45 21.08 8.44
N ASN A 205 -2.52 20.49 9.64
CA ASN A 205 -1.78 19.27 9.96
C ASN A 205 -2.15 18.17 8.95
N THR A 206 -1.14 17.61 8.29
CA THR A 206 -1.33 16.65 7.20
C THR A 206 -0.52 15.40 7.44
N VAL A 207 -1.17 14.24 7.36
CA VAL A 207 -0.51 12.93 7.27
C VAL A 207 -0.25 12.61 5.81
N TRP A 208 1.02 12.52 5.42
CA TRP A 208 1.42 12.12 4.09
C TRP A 208 1.73 10.62 4.07
N VAL A 209 1.15 9.90 3.10
CA VAL A 209 1.29 8.46 2.95
C VAL A 209 1.79 8.17 1.55
N LEU A 210 2.94 7.51 1.44
CA LEU A 210 3.50 7.02 0.19
C LEU A 210 3.79 5.53 0.32
N GLU A 211 2.85 4.70 -0.16
CA GLU A 211 2.88 3.23 -0.02
C GLU A 211 3.46 2.53 -1.26
N VAL A 212 4.59 3.02 -1.77
CA VAL A 212 5.25 2.37 -2.91
C VAL A 212 5.98 1.12 -2.42
N LEU A 213 5.67 -0.05 -2.98
CA LEU A 213 6.51 -1.23 -2.81
C LEU A 213 7.83 -0.98 -3.52
N LEU A 214 8.87 -0.70 -2.74
CA LEU A 214 10.26 -0.60 -3.21
C LEU A 214 10.76 -1.86 -3.94
N ALA A 215 10.05 -2.98 -3.85
CA ALA A 215 10.36 -4.20 -4.60
C ALA A 215 10.32 -4.02 -6.13
N ASP A 216 9.50 -3.10 -6.66
CA ASP A 216 9.40 -2.82 -8.11
C ASP A 216 10.56 -1.95 -8.65
N PHE A 217 11.34 -1.30 -7.77
CA PHE A 217 12.50 -0.48 -8.16
C PHE A 217 13.82 -1.27 -8.25
N MET A 218 13.82 -2.53 -7.83
CA MET A 218 15.05 -3.26 -7.49
C MET A 218 15.69 -4.06 -8.63
N ASN A 219 15.27 -3.92 -9.89
CA ASN A 219 15.74 -4.80 -10.98
C ASN A 219 16.21 -4.09 -12.28
N LYS A 220 17.51 -3.77 -12.27
CA LYS A 220 18.50 -3.59 -13.38
C LYS A 220 18.84 -2.18 -13.95
N PRO A 221 20.15 -1.91 -14.22
CA PRO A 221 20.67 -0.61 -14.65
C PRO A 221 20.77 -0.48 -16.17
N SER A 222 20.74 0.73 -16.74
CA SER A 222 21.37 1.07 -18.04
C SER A 222 21.48 2.59 -18.32
N THR A 223 22.72 3.08 -18.24
CA THR A 223 23.45 4.06 -19.09
C THR A 223 22.92 5.47 -19.45
N THR A 224 23.89 6.40 -19.42
CA THR A 224 23.94 7.88 -19.48
C THR A 224 23.49 8.57 -20.78
N LEU A 225 22.98 9.82 -20.69
CA LEU A 225 23.36 10.98 -21.55
C LEU A 225 22.83 12.37 -21.07
N SER A 226 23.78 13.28 -20.81
CA SER A 226 23.85 14.75 -20.94
C SER A 226 22.73 15.73 -20.44
N ASN A 227 23.18 16.59 -19.50
CA ASN A 227 23.01 18.07 -19.39
C ASN A 227 21.72 18.73 -18.87
N SER A 228 20.85 18.00 -18.19
CA SER A 228 20.12 18.48 -17.00
C SER A 228 19.50 17.27 -16.33
N ILE A 229 19.84 17.03 -15.07
CA ILE A 229 19.57 15.78 -14.39
C ILE A 229 18.83 16.07 -13.09
N PHE A 230 17.56 15.68 -13.03
CA PHE A 230 16.92 15.30 -11.77
C PHE A 230 16.74 13.78 -11.81
N HIS A 231 17.48 13.11 -10.94
CA HIS A 231 17.42 11.66 -10.75
C HIS A 231 16.64 11.37 -9.48
N PHE A 232 15.52 10.64 -9.57
CA PHE A 232 14.95 9.99 -8.40
C PHE A 232 15.35 8.51 -8.42
N TYR A 233 16.42 8.21 -7.69
CA TYR A 233 16.78 6.87 -7.21
C TYR A 233 16.80 6.96 -5.69
N SER A 234 15.87 6.35 -4.96
CA SER A 234 16.12 6.23 -3.52
C SER A 234 15.30 5.16 -2.83
N ASP A 235 16.05 4.27 -2.17
CA ASP A 235 15.64 3.42 -1.05
C ASP A 235 15.39 4.23 0.25
N TRP A 236 15.31 5.57 0.14
CA TRP A 236 15.51 6.53 1.24
C TRP A 236 14.60 7.76 1.09
N PRO A 237 13.38 7.69 1.61
CA PRO A 237 12.45 8.81 1.56
C PRO A 237 12.93 10.07 2.30
N ASP A 238 13.89 9.93 3.21
CA ASP A 238 14.63 11.01 3.86
C ASP A 238 15.50 11.85 2.90
N HIS A 239 15.78 11.36 1.69
CA HIS A 239 16.38 12.16 0.62
C HIS A 239 15.35 12.72 -0.36
N LEU A 240 14.27 11.98 -0.63
CA LEU A 240 13.20 12.41 -1.54
C LEU A 240 12.39 13.57 -0.94
N LEU A 241 11.94 13.43 0.30
CA LEU A 241 10.96 14.36 0.88
C LEU A 241 11.53 15.74 1.17
N PRO A 242 12.78 15.93 1.61
CA PRO A 242 13.37 17.26 1.66
C PRO A 242 13.50 17.91 0.27
N SER A 243 13.71 17.14 -0.80
CA SER A 243 13.73 17.66 -2.18
C SER A 243 12.34 18.04 -2.70
N LEU A 244 11.30 17.37 -2.20
CA LEU A 244 9.91 17.77 -2.36
C LEU A 244 9.53 18.91 -1.39
N GLY A 245 10.44 19.32 -0.50
CA GLY A 245 10.35 20.47 0.39
C GLY A 245 9.75 20.20 1.78
N PHE A 246 9.63 18.95 2.22
CA PHE A 246 9.21 18.64 3.59
C PHE A 246 10.30 19.01 4.61
N SER A 247 9.96 19.74 5.68
CA SER A 247 10.92 20.30 6.64
C SER A 247 11.23 19.39 7.83
N HIS A 248 10.35 18.45 8.15
CA HIS A 248 10.56 17.41 9.15
C HIS A 248 10.22 16.07 8.52
N VAL A 249 11.17 15.13 8.54
CA VAL A 249 11.01 13.80 7.97
C VAL A 249 11.44 12.78 9.01
N LYS A 250 10.49 12.00 9.53
CA LYS A 250 10.75 10.84 10.39
C LYS A 250 10.55 9.56 9.59
N LEU A 251 11.58 8.73 9.55
CA LEU A 251 11.59 7.47 8.81
C LEU A 251 11.59 6.27 9.77
N SER A 252 10.55 5.45 9.72
CA SER A 252 10.46 4.19 10.47
C SER A 252 10.38 3.02 9.49
N GLN A 253 11.18 1.97 9.69
CA GLN A 253 11.12 0.73 8.91
C GLN A 253 10.27 -0.32 9.62
N LEU A 254 9.56 -1.18 8.90
CA LEU A 254 8.94 -2.36 9.53
C LEU A 254 10.01 -3.21 10.26
N GLY A 255 9.79 -3.44 11.55
CA GLY A 255 10.75 -4.09 12.46
C GLY A 255 11.58 -3.13 13.32
N ASP A 256 11.52 -1.81 13.09
CA ASP A 256 12.07 -0.83 14.03
C ASP A 256 11.28 -0.86 15.37
N PRO A 257 11.87 -0.43 16.50
CA PRO A 257 11.20 -0.46 17.80
C PRO A 257 9.84 0.25 17.84
N ASP A 258 9.60 1.23 16.97
CA ASP A 258 8.34 1.96 16.87
C ASP A 258 7.42 1.49 15.72
N ALA A 259 7.78 0.37 15.07
CA ALA A 259 7.13 -0.17 13.88
C ALA A 259 7.18 -1.72 13.81
N HIS A 260 6.99 -2.39 14.96
CA HIS A 260 7.24 -3.83 15.07
C HIS A 260 6.01 -4.75 15.20
N PHE A 261 4.80 -4.24 15.47
CA PHE A 261 3.54 -5.00 15.37
C PHE A 261 3.43 -6.27 16.23
N GLY A 262 4.17 -6.35 17.33
CA GLY A 262 4.27 -7.59 18.11
C GLY A 262 5.10 -8.70 17.44
N LEU A 263 5.62 -8.45 16.23
CA LEU A 263 6.35 -9.44 15.43
C LEU A 263 7.81 -9.59 15.85
N MET A 264 8.39 -8.70 16.67
CA MET A 264 9.80 -8.80 17.10
C MET A 264 10.18 -10.20 17.62
N ASN A 265 9.24 -10.87 18.27
CA ASN A 265 9.44 -12.17 18.90
C ASN A 265 8.84 -13.33 18.08
N ASP A 266 8.28 -13.06 16.90
CA ASP A 266 7.75 -14.10 16.02
C ASP A 266 8.92 -14.88 15.38
N PRO A 267 9.00 -16.22 15.57
CA PRO A 267 10.11 -17.03 15.07
C PRO A 267 10.17 -17.12 13.54
N LEU A 268 9.08 -16.78 12.84
CA LEU A 268 9.02 -16.69 11.38
C LEU A 268 9.27 -15.26 10.87
N ASN A 269 9.57 -14.32 11.78
CA ASN A 269 9.81 -12.95 11.43
C ASN A 269 11.19 -12.75 10.74
N LEU A 270 11.17 -12.62 9.42
CA LEU A 270 12.33 -12.28 8.60
C LEU A 270 12.87 -10.86 8.86
N PHE A 271 12.06 -9.95 9.42
CA PHE A 271 12.43 -8.56 9.71
C PHE A 271 13.61 -8.47 10.69
N ASN A 272 13.81 -9.47 11.55
CA ASN A 272 14.95 -9.48 12.47
C ASN A 272 16.31 -9.51 11.76
N LYS A 273 16.43 -10.18 10.60
CA LYS A 273 17.66 -10.16 9.78
C LYS A 273 17.84 -8.81 9.10
N LEU A 274 16.81 -8.29 8.43
CA LEU A 274 16.86 -7.00 7.75
C LEU A 274 17.11 -5.82 8.71
N ARG A 275 16.58 -5.87 9.94
CA ARG A 275 16.82 -4.89 11.01
C ARG A 275 18.29 -4.83 11.46
N SER A 276 19.00 -5.96 11.37
CA SER A 276 20.40 -6.04 11.80
C SER A 276 21.37 -5.47 10.76
N LEU A 277 20.94 -5.35 9.50
CA LEU A 277 21.76 -4.81 8.43
C LEU A 277 21.71 -3.27 8.44
N PRO A 278 22.87 -2.59 8.31
CA PRO A 278 22.87 -1.16 8.09
C PRO A 278 21.98 -0.81 6.91
N ARG A 279 21.18 0.25 7.05
CA ARG A 279 20.22 0.66 6.02
C ARG A 279 20.93 0.94 4.67
N SER A 280 22.22 1.29 4.67
CA SER A 280 23.08 1.46 3.48
C SER A 280 23.38 0.19 2.67
N VAL A 281 23.09 -1.00 3.18
CA VAL A 281 23.39 -2.27 2.51
C VAL A 281 22.29 -2.60 1.48
N GLN A 282 22.63 -2.67 0.19
CA GLN A 282 21.66 -2.91 -0.90
C GLN A 282 21.37 -4.39 -1.17
N THR A 283 22.30 -5.29 -0.83
CA THR A 283 22.17 -6.73 -1.03
C THR A 283 22.52 -7.47 0.25
N HIS A 284 21.74 -8.50 0.59
CA HIS A 284 21.97 -9.29 1.80
C HIS A 284 23.32 -10.01 1.69
N PRO A 285 24.21 -9.88 2.69
CA PRO A 285 25.57 -10.42 2.60
C PRO A 285 25.61 -11.95 2.52
N ASP A 286 24.62 -12.63 3.11
CA ASP A 286 24.60 -14.11 3.14
C ASP A 286 24.20 -14.77 1.82
N ASP A 287 23.33 -14.14 1.02
CA ASP A 287 22.71 -14.80 -0.15
C ASP A 287 22.68 -13.93 -1.42
N GLY A 288 23.17 -12.69 -1.35
CA GLY A 288 23.26 -11.77 -2.47
C GLY A 288 21.91 -11.26 -2.97
N THR A 289 20.80 -11.59 -2.29
CA THR A 289 19.48 -11.12 -2.68
C THR A 289 19.32 -9.62 -2.37
N PRO A 290 18.54 -8.86 -3.16
CA PRO A 290 18.29 -7.46 -2.85
C PRO A 290 17.63 -7.28 -1.47
N CYS A 291 18.12 -6.33 -0.67
CA CYS A 291 17.54 -5.99 0.62
C CYS A 291 16.20 -5.26 0.41
N CYS A 292 15.09 -6.00 0.39
CA CYS A 292 13.76 -5.41 0.31
C CYS A 292 13.37 -4.80 1.67
N ARG A 293 13.32 -3.47 1.76
CA ARG A 293 12.91 -2.74 2.97
C ARG A 293 11.63 -1.98 2.72
N LEU A 294 10.78 -1.92 3.75
CA LEU A 294 9.60 -1.07 3.75
C LEU A 294 9.79 0.04 4.77
N TYR A 295 9.75 1.27 4.29
CA TYR A 295 9.84 2.47 5.10
C TYR A 295 8.50 3.20 5.13
N LEU A 296 8.13 3.74 6.28
CA LEU A 296 7.14 4.81 6.43
C LEU A 296 7.89 6.07 6.68
N VAL A 297 7.28 7.10 6.14
CA VAL A 297 7.75 8.43 6.30
C VAL A 297 6.63 9.26 6.86
N GLU A 298 6.87 9.75 8.06
CA GLU A 298 6.08 10.80 8.65
C GLU A 298 6.78 12.10 8.28
N ALA A 299 6.18 12.86 7.38
CA ALA A 299 6.71 14.15 6.96
C ALA A 299 5.74 15.27 7.35
N SER A 300 6.26 16.34 7.93
CA SER A 300 5.52 17.58 8.17
C SER A 300 6.33 18.76 7.65
N GLY A 301 5.65 19.76 7.09
CA GLY A 301 6.27 20.94 6.50
C GLY A 301 5.57 21.43 5.24
N LEU A 302 5.96 22.62 4.79
CA LEU A 302 5.53 23.21 3.53
C LEU A 302 6.58 22.86 2.46
N PRO A 303 6.22 22.17 1.37
CA PRO A 303 7.11 22.02 0.22
C PRO A 303 7.59 23.42 -0.20
N SER A 304 8.87 23.73 -0.02
CA SER A 304 9.39 25.06 -0.30
C SER A 304 9.18 25.38 -1.77
N GLN A 305 8.28 26.33 -2.05
CA GLN A 305 8.25 27.06 -3.32
C GLN A 305 9.55 27.84 -3.41
N SER A 306 10.61 27.18 -3.89
CA SER A 306 11.76 27.91 -4.38
C SER A 306 11.30 28.59 -5.66
N ASN A 307 10.98 29.88 -5.55
CA ASN A 307 11.00 30.79 -6.68
C ASN A 307 12.35 30.65 -7.38
N GLN A 308 12.37 30.00 -8.56
CA GLN A 308 13.26 30.31 -9.67
C GLN A 308 12.77 29.62 -10.96
#